data_AF-A0A7V1NB67-F1
#
_entry.id   AF-A0A7V1NB67-F1
#
_cell.length_a   1.000
_cell.length_b   1.000
_cell.length_c   1.000
_cell.angle_alpha   90.00
_cell.angle_beta   90.00
_cell.angle_gamma   90.00
#
_symmetry.space_group_name_H-M   'P 1'
#
loop_
_entity.id
_entity.type
_entity.pdbx_description
1 polymer ?
#
loop_
_entity_poly.entity_id
_entity_poly.type
_entity_poly.pdbx_seq_one_letter_code
_entity_poly.pdbx_strand_id
1 'polypeptide(L)' 'MAALGFPPHVVEKVLNHVTAGAGPLARVFQRHDHAEERRRPLETWGRKVMEIVEGTDAEVIALRR' A
#
# COMPACT_ATOMS: atom_id res chain seq x y z
N MET A 1 1.75 -1.05 -4.94
CA MET A 1 2.73 -0.75 -3.88
C MET A 1 3.95 -1.67 -3.88
N ALA A 2 3.82 -2.99 -4.00
CA ALA A 2 5.00 -3.88 -4.17
C ALA A 2 5.85 -3.50 -5.40
N ALA A 3 5.20 -3.21 -6.53
CA ALA A 3 5.86 -2.66 -7.73
C ALA A 3 6.51 -1.26 -7.51
N LEU A 4 6.15 -0.56 -6.44
CA LEU A 4 6.75 0.72 -6.03
C LEU A 4 7.90 0.50 -5.02
N GLY A 5 8.34 -0.75 -4.82
CA GLY A 5 9.49 -1.09 -3.96
C GLY A 5 9.19 -1.22 -2.46
N PHE A 6 7.93 -1.22 -2.04
CA PHE A 6 7.59 -1.38 -0.62
C PHE A 6 7.62 -2.86 -0.18
N PRO A 7 8.14 -3.18 1.02
CA PRO A 7 8.18 -4.55 1.53
C PRO A 7 6.78 -5.17 1.64
N PRO A 8 6.60 -6.48 1.32
CA PRO A 8 5.29 -7.12 1.35
C PRO A 8 4.54 -6.99 2.68
N HIS A 9 5.24 -7.13 3.81
CA HIS A 9 4.62 -7.01 5.14
C HIS A 9 4.08 -5.60 5.42
N VAL A 10 4.69 -4.54 4.87
CA VAL A 10 4.18 -3.17 4.98
C VAL A 10 2.92 -3.02 4.13
N VAL A 11 2.94 -3.58 2.91
CA VAL A 11 1.78 -3.57 2.01
C VAL A 11 0.59 -4.32 2.62
N GLU A 12 0.83 -5.47 3.27
CA GLU A 12 -0.22 -6.21 3.99
C GLU A 12 -0.87 -5.38 5.10
N LYS A 13 -0.07 -4.63 5.87
CA LYS A 13 -0.58 -3.73 6.91
C LYS A 13 -1.37 -2.55 6.34
N VAL A 14 -0.96 -2.01 5.19
CA VAL A 14 -1.72 -0.97 4.47
C VAL A 14 -3.07 -1.51 4.01
N LEU A 15 -3.11 -2.73 3.48
CA LEU A 15 -4.32 -3.39 3.00
C LEU A 15 -5.20 -3.96 4.13
N ASN A 16 -4.75 -3.85 5.39
CA ASN A 16 -5.37 -4.47 6.55
C ASN A 16 -5.61 -5.99 6.36
N HIS A 17 -4.70 -6.64 5.62
CA HIS A 17 -4.78 -8.08 5.38
C HIS A 17 -4.41 -8.84 6.67
N VAL A 18 -5.23 -9.84 7.00
CA VAL A 18 -4.92 -10.79 8.07
C VAL A 18 -3.90 -11.79 7.54
N THR A 19 -2.65 -11.69 7.99
CA THR A 19 -1.60 -12.65 7.61
C THR A 19 -1.90 -14.01 8.25
N ALA A 20 -2.19 -15.01 7.42
CA ALA A 20 -2.29 -16.40 7.88
C ALA A 20 -0.97 -16.83 8.53
N GLY A 21 -1.01 -17.39 9.73
CA GLY A 21 0.20 -17.73 10.49
C GLY A 21 0.75 -16.62 11.39
N ALA A 22 0.09 -15.45 11.46
CA ALA A 22 0.32 -14.52 12.58
C ALA A 22 -0.01 -15.25 13.88
N GLY A 23 1.02 -15.69 14.60
CA GLY A 23 0.88 -16.50 15.80
C GLY A 23 0.08 -15.79 16.91
N PRO A 24 -0.29 -16.52 17.99
CA PRO A 24 -1.04 -15.94 19.11
C PRO A 24 -0.40 -14.68 19.68
N LEU A 25 0.94 -14.63 19.69
CA LEU A 25 1.72 -13.48 20.15
C LEU A 25 1.43 -12.22 19.34
N ALA A 26 1.42 -12.30 18.01
CA ALA A 26 1.12 -11.15 17.17
C ALA A 26 -0.31 -10.62 17.43
N ARG A 27 -1.28 -11.52 17.64
CA ARG A 27 -2.66 -11.12 17.98
C ARG A 27 -2.78 -10.43 19.34
N VAL A 28 -1.97 -10.80 20.31
CA VAL A 28 -2.02 -10.22 21.67
C VAL A 28 -1.22 -8.93 21.75
N PHE A 29 0.00 -8.92 21.19
CA PHE A 29 0.99 -7.86 21.39
C PHE A 29 1.09 -6.85 20.23
N GLN A 30 0.83 -7.27 18.98
CA GLN A 30 0.95 -6.36 17.83
C GLN A 30 -0.35 -5.56 17.64
N ARG A 31 -0.60 -4.62 18.55
CA ARG A 31 -1.77 -3.71 18.52
C ARG A 31 -1.49 -2.35 17.89
N HIS A 32 -0.23 -2.06 17.62
CA HIS A 32 0.15 -0.82 16.96
C HIS A 32 -0.40 -0.78 15.55
N ASP A 33 -0.90 0.40 15.17
CA ASP A 33 -1.52 0.63 13.89
C ASP A 33 -0.50 0.79 12.75
N HIS A 34 0.80 0.89 13.06
CA HIS A 34 1.86 1.08 12.07
C HIS A 34 1.62 2.31 11.18
N ALA A 35 1.02 3.37 11.73
CA ALA A 35 0.63 4.56 10.94
C ALA A 35 1.80 5.17 10.15
N GLU A 36 2.98 5.31 10.77
CA GLU A 36 4.14 5.92 10.11
C GLU A 36 4.68 5.03 8.98
N GLU A 37 4.72 3.71 9.19
CA GLU A 37 5.19 2.75 8.17
C GLU A 37 4.22 2.66 6.99
N ARG A 38 2.91 2.92 7.21
CA ARG A 38 1.88 2.94 6.17
C ARG A 38 1.82 4.25 5.39
N ARG A 39 2.30 5.35 5.96
CA ARG A 39 2.22 6.70 5.37
C ARG A 39 2.93 6.79 4.02
N ARG A 40 4.23 6.46 3.97
CA ARG A 40 5.04 6.56 2.76
C ARG A 40 4.53 5.71 1.58
N PRO A 41 4.10 4.45 1.77
CA PRO A 41 3.43 3.66 0.72
C PRO A 41 2.18 4.34 0.15
N LEU A 42 1.32 4.88 1.02
CA LEU A 42 0.07 5.53 0.62
C LEU A 42 0.32 6.84 -0.13
N GLU A 43 1.24 7.68 0.34
CA GLU A 43 1.63 8.91 -0.36
C GLU A 43 2.22 8.63 -1.74
N THR A 44 3.08 7.63 -1.85
CA THR A 44 3.73 7.26 -3.12
C THR A 44 2.73 6.67 -4.10
N TRP A 45 1.80 5.85 -3.61
CA TRP A 45 0.68 5.36 -4.41
C TRP A 45 -0.21 6.50 -4.88
N GLY A 46 -0.54 7.45 -4.00
CA GLY A 46 -1.34 8.63 -4.34
C GLY A 46 -0.71 9.42 -5.47
N ARG A 47 0.61 9.70 -5.41
CA ARG A 47 1.33 10.34 -6.52
C ARG A 47 1.23 9.54 -7.82
N LYS A 48 1.41 8.21 -7.78
CA LYS A 48 1.32 7.39 -8.98
C LYS A 48 -0.08 7.41 -9.60
N VAL A 49 -1.14 7.43 -8.78
CA VAL A 49 -2.51 7.57 -9.26
C VAL A 49 -2.71 8.92 -9.94
N MET A 50 -2.19 10.01 -9.37
CA MET A 50 -2.26 11.33 -9.99
C MET A 50 -1.52 11.37 -11.34
N GLU A 51 -0.32 10.82 -11.43
CA GLU A 51 0.43 10.70 -12.70
C GLU A 51 -0.36 9.98 -13.79
N ILE A 52 -1.06 8.91 -13.42
CA ILE A 52 -1.89 8.12 -14.33
C ILE A 52 -3.09 8.94 -14.82
N VAL A 53 -3.79 9.62 -13.91
CA VAL A 53 -5.00 10.39 -14.22
C VAL A 53 -4.69 11.65 -15.02
N GLU A 54 -3.55 12.28 -14.75
CA GLU A 54 -3.08 13.49 -15.44
C GLU A 54 -2.36 13.18 -16.77
N GLY A 55 -2.00 11.90 -17.01
CA GLY A 55 -1.35 11.46 -18.24
C GLY A 55 0.11 11.91 -18.37
N THR A 56 0.77 12.21 -17.26
CA THR A 56 2.15 12.72 -17.23
C THR A 56 3.20 11.61 -17.41
N ASP A 57 2.89 10.38 -16.97
CA ASP A 57 3.73 9.18 -17.14
C ASP A 57 2.88 7.90 -17.04
N ALA A 58 1.93 7.76 -17.98
CA ALA A 58 0.96 6.68 -17.97
C ALA A 58 1.15 5.75 -19.18
N GLU A 59 1.42 4.47 -18.92
CA GLU A 59 1.34 3.39 -19.94
C GLU A 59 -0.13 3.09 -20.33
N VAL A 60 -1.08 3.65 -19.60
CA VAL A 60 -2.51 3.43 -19.78
C VAL A 60 -3.19 4.64 -20.42
N ILE A 61 -4.07 4.40 -21.37
CA ILE A 61 -4.88 5.40 -22.07
C ILE A 61 -6.21 5.63 -21.35
N ALA A 62 -6.64 6.88 -21.25
CA ALA A 62 -7.91 7.24 -20.63
C ALA A 62 -9.11 6.65 -21.39
N LEU A 63 -9.96 5.91 -20.68
CA LEU A 63 -11.24 5.44 -21.22
C LEU A 63 -12.20 6.63 -21.34
N ARG A 64 -12.45 7.07 -22.59
CA ARG A 64 -13.51 8.04 -22.88
C ARG A 64 -14.89 7.37 -22.72
N ARG A 65 -15.81 8.10 -22.11
CA ARG A 65 -17.24 7.78 -22.14
C ARG A 65 -17.87 8.16 -23.47
#